data_AF-A0A1Y1VBM2-F1
#
_entry.id   AF-A0A1Y1VBM2-F1
#
_cell.length_a   1.000
_cell.length_b   1.000
_cell.length_c   1.000
_cell.angle_alpha   90.00
_cell.angle_beta   90.00
_cell.angle_gamma   90.00
#
_symmetry.space_group_name_H-M   'P 1'
#
loop_
_entity.id
_entity.type
_entity.pdbx_description
1 polymer ?
#
loop_
_entity_poly.entity_id
_entity_poly.type
_entity_poly.pdbx_seq_one_letter_code
_entity_poly.pdbx_strand_id
1 'polypeptide(L)'
;MLQQNKTDDMEIDNSNSLIEVLKNVKLLQEQRVMIYKSFEKSYEAYITKMFSAKDYQISCKMVTEGFKQIMEEIDSLAKKIEEDLGNEELASLIKKLQTLEREKLKSTVAFQMKSYETLFGQKDLSDDVEKAKENIDNLIEEINEINVEISSEMAALLL
;
A
#
# COMPACT_ATOMS: atom_id res chain seq x y z
N MET A 1 -23.30 36.22 17.19
CA MET A 1 -22.84 36.33 15.78
C MET A 1 -21.33 36.18 15.61
N LEU A 2 -20.46 36.40 16.62
CA LEU A 2 -19.01 36.20 16.48
C LEU A 2 -18.51 34.74 16.69
N GLN A 3 -19.33 33.87 17.29
CA GLN A 3 -18.95 32.46 17.56
C GLN A 3 -19.26 31.51 16.38
N GLN A 4 -20.24 31.83 15.52
CA GLN A 4 -20.54 31.03 14.33
C GLN A 4 -19.44 31.15 13.28
N ASN A 5 -19.02 32.37 12.93
CA ASN A 5 -17.96 32.58 11.91
C ASN A 5 -16.63 31.87 12.23
N LYS A 6 -16.25 31.76 13.51
CA LYS A 6 -14.98 31.14 13.90
C LYS A 6 -15.02 29.60 13.83
N THR A 7 -16.21 29.02 13.91
CA THR A 7 -16.41 27.57 13.82
C THR A 7 -16.45 27.17 12.34
N ASP A 8 -17.17 27.93 11.52
CA ASP A 8 -17.23 27.73 10.07
C ASP A 8 -15.85 27.88 9.42
N ASP A 9 -15.05 28.89 9.81
CA ASP A 9 -13.69 29.07 9.27
C ASP A 9 -12.74 27.91 9.65
N MET A 10 -12.92 27.31 10.83
CA MET A 10 -12.09 26.19 11.31
C MET A 10 -12.45 24.86 10.64
N GLU A 11 -13.75 24.63 10.39
CA GLU A 11 -14.24 23.45 9.66
C GLU A 11 -13.79 23.46 8.19
N ILE A 12 -13.79 24.65 7.55
CA ILE A 12 -13.29 24.82 6.18
C ILE A 12 -11.77 24.58 6.10
N ASP A 13 -10.99 25.07 7.07
CA ASP A 13 -9.54 24.88 7.13
C ASP A 13 -9.15 23.41 7.35
N ASN A 14 -9.86 22.72 8.24
CA ASN A 14 -9.69 21.29 8.47
C ASN A 14 -10.04 20.44 7.24
N SER A 15 -11.12 20.79 6.52
CA SER A 15 -11.53 20.09 5.29
C SER A 15 -10.48 20.21 4.18
N ASN A 16 -9.94 21.42 3.98
CA ASN A 16 -8.85 21.63 3.03
C ASN A 16 -7.58 20.86 3.41
N SER A 17 -7.25 20.85 4.71
CA SER A 17 -6.11 20.09 5.24
C SER A 17 -6.27 18.57 5.06
N LEU A 18 -7.49 18.04 5.26
CA LEU A 18 -7.82 16.63 5.00
C LEU A 18 -7.64 16.27 3.53
N ILE A 19 -8.12 17.12 2.61
CA ILE A 19 -7.97 16.90 1.16
C ILE A 19 -6.50 16.84 0.76
N GLU A 20 -5.65 17.73 1.31
CA GLU A 20 -4.21 17.71 1.02
C GLU A 20 -3.55 16.42 1.51
N VAL A 21 -3.86 15.99 2.75
CA VAL A 21 -3.34 14.73 3.28
C VAL A 21 -3.78 13.54 2.44
N LEU A 22 -5.05 13.48 2.02
CA LEU A 22 -5.57 12.40 1.18
C LEU A 22 -4.92 12.34 -0.21
N LYS A 23 -4.63 13.50 -0.81
CA LYS A 23 -3.84 13.56 -2.05
C LYS A 23 -2.46 12.94 -1.88
N ASN A 24 -1.80 13.20 -0.75
CA ASN A 24 -0.49 12.62 -0.44
C ASN A 24 -0.59 11.10 -0.24
N VAL A 25 -1.61 10.61 0.47
CA VAL A 25 -1.85 9.17 0.61
C VAL A 25 -2.02 8.50 -0.76
N LYS A 26 -2.80 9.11 -1.67
CA LYS A 26 -2.99 8.58 -3.03
C LYS A 26 -1.69 8.56 -3.84
N LEU A 27 -0.90 9.64 -3.79
CA LEU A 27 0.39 9.69 -4.46
C LEU A 27 1.35 8.60 -3.95
N LEU A 28 1.42 8.42 -2.63
CA LEU A 28 2.23 7.38 -1.99
C LEU A 28 1.75 5.98 -2.37
N GLN A 29 0.44 5.79 -2.51
CA GLN A 29 -0.15 4.54 -2.98
C GLN A 29 0.20 4.24 -4.46
N GLU A 30 0.20 5.25 -5.32
CA GLU A 30 0.66 5.11 -6.71
C GLU A 30 2.15 4.74 -6.78
N GLN A 31 2.99 5.39 -5.97
CA GLN A 31 4.41 5.05 -5.85
C GLN A 31 4.60 3.61 -5.36
N ARG A 32 3.80 3.17 -4.38
CA ARG A 32 3.81 1.79 -3.88
C ARG A 32 3.53 0.79 -5.00
N VAL A 33 2.53 1.03 -5.83
CA VAL A 33 2.20 0.19 -6.99
C VAL A 33 3.38 0.10 -7.96
N MET A 34 4.10 1.20 -8.18
CA MET A 34 5.29 1.20 -9.04
C MET A 34 6.44 0.38 -8.45
N ILE A 35 6.65 0.43 -7.13
CA ILE A 35 7.64 -0.39 -6.43
C ILE A 35 7.29 -1.88 -6.52
N TYR A 36 6.03 -2.25 -6.31
CA TYR A 36 5.56 -3.64 -6.50
C TYR A 36 5.87 -4.16 -7.92
N LYS A 37 5.51 -3.39 -8.94
CA LYS A 37 5.80 -3.77 -10.34
C LYS A 37 7.30 -3.95 -10.59
N SER A 38 8.14 -3.12 -9.97
CA SER A 38 9.60 -3.25 -10.08
C SER A 38 10.11 -4.51 -9.37
N PHE A 39 9.52 -4.86 -8.23
CA PHE A 39 9.84 -6.06 -7.48
C PHE A 39 9.48 -7.34 -8.26
N GLU A 40 8.28 -7.40 -8.83
CA GLU A 40 7.81 -8.52 -9.65
C GLU A 40 8.71 -8.72 -10.89
N LYS A 41 9.04 -7.63 -11.60
CA LYS A 41 9.95 -7.68 -12.76
C LYS A 41 11.35 -8.14 -12.38
N SER A 42 11.86 -7.72 -11.21
CA SER A 42 13.17 -8.15 -10.72
C SER A 42 13.19 -9.65 -10.41
N TYR A 43 12.10 -10.19 -9.86
CA TYR A 43 11.95 -11.61 -9.63
C TYR A 43 11.85 -12.40 -10.95
N GLU A 44 11.05 -11.91 -11.91
CA GLU A 44 10.95 -12.50 -13.24
C GLU A 44 12.32 -12.57 -13.94
N ALA A 45 13.07 -11.46 -13.92
CA ALA A 45 14.43 -11.41 -14.46
C ALA A 45 15.37 -12.42 -13.76
N TYR A 46 15.19 -12.62 -12.45
CA TYR A 46 15.99 -13.59 -11.69
C TYR A 46 15.69 -15.03 -12.07
N ILE A 47 14.42 -15.43 -12.13
CA ILE A 47 14.03 -16.81 -12.46
C ILE A 47 14.33 -17.15 -13.92
N THR A 48 14.24 -16.18 -14.83
CA THR A 48 14.63 -16.33 -16.26
C THR A 48 16.14 -16.25 -16.49
N LYS A 49 16.95 -16.13 -15.42
CA LYS A 49 18.41 -16.03 -15.45
C LYS A 49 18.97 -14.80 -16.18
N MET A 50 18.15 -13.78 -16.40
CA MET A 50 18.61 -12.46 -16.84
C MET A 50 19.35 -11.72 -15.72
N PHE A 51 18.91 -11.91 -14.47
CA PHE A 51 19.57 -11.40 -13.27
C PHE A 51 20.32 -12.51 -12.54
N SER A 52 21.51 -12.16 -12.01
CA SER A 52 22.17 -13.00 -11.03
C SER A 52 21.46 -12.93 -9.66
N ALA A 53 21.78 -13.84 -8.76
CA ALA A 53 21.29 -13.77 -7.37
C ALA A 53 21.72 -12.46 -6.68
N LYS A 54 22.88 -11.92 -7.03
CA LYS A 54 23.38 -10.65 -6.49
C LYS A 54 22.54 -9.47 -7.00
N ASP A 55 22.20 -9.46 -8.28
CA ASP A 55 21.37 -8.40 -8.87
C ASP A 55 19.97 -8.40 -8.25
N TYR A 56 19.37 -9.59 -8.11
CA TYR A 56 18.08 -9.72 -7.43
C TYR A 56 18.14 -9.29 -5.96
N GLN A 57 19.21 -9.64 -5.23
CA GLN A 57 19.40 -9.19 -3.85
C GLN A 57 19.48 -7.65 -3.74
N ILE A 58 20.13 -6.99 -4.70
CA ILE A 58 20.18 -5.52 -4.76
C ILE A 58 18.77 -4.96 -4.98
N SER A 59 18.01 -5.52 -5.93
CA SER A 59 16.61 -5.13 -6.15
C SER A 59 15.77 -5.29 -4.88
N CYS A 60 15.87 -6.43 -4.17
CA CYS A 60 15.15 -6.65 -2.92
C CYS A 60 15.47 -5.59 -1.87
N LYS A 61 16.74 -5.17 -1.74
CA LYS A 61 17.13 -4.10 -0.81
C LYS A 61 16.49 -2.76 -1.18
N MET A 62 16.56 -2.38 -2.47
CA MET A 62 15.98 -1.12 -2.96
C MET A 62 14.46 -1.09 -2.76
N VAL A 63 13.78 -2.18 -3.11
CA VAL A 63 12.34 -2.35 -2.94
C VAL A 63 11.95 -2.29 -1.45
N THR A 64 12.70 -2.96 -0.58
CA THR A 64 12.44 -2.97 0.87
C THR A 64 12.53 -1.56 1.46
N GLU A 65 13.57 -0.80 1.10
CA GLU A 65 13.71 0.57 1.58
C GLU A 65 12.58 1.47 1.07
N GLY A 66 12.23 1.36 -0.21
CA GLY A 66 11.12 2.11 -0.79
C GLY A 66 9.78 1.80 -0.14
N PHE A 67 9.47 0.52 0.13
CA PHE A 67 8.26 0.16 0.87
C PHE A 67 8.27 0.70 2.29
N LYS A 68 9.40 0.60 2.99
CA LYS A 68 9.54 1.10 4.36
C LYS A 68 9.25 2.60 4.44
N GLN A 69 9.88 3.39 3.57
CA GLN A 69 9.67 4.83 3.51
C GLN A 69 8.18 5.18 3.28
N ILE A 70 7.55 4.56 2.29
CA ILE A 70 6.12 4.81 2.00
C ILE A 70 5.22 4.40 3.18
N MET A 71 5.49 3.25 3.80
CA MET A 71 4.70 2.77 4.95
C MET A 71 4.81 3.73 6.14
N GLU A 72 6.01 4.18 6.47
CA GLU A 72 6.24 5.13 7.57
C GLU A 72 5.54 6.48 7.31
N GLU A 73 5.58 6.96 6.07
CA GLU A 73 4.92 8.20 5.69
C GLU A 73 3.39 8.08 5.76
N ILE A 74 2.81 7.01 5.21
CA ILE A 74 1.35 6.80 5.30
C ILE A 74 0.89 6.60 6.75
N ASP A 75 1.65 5.87 7.58
CA ASP A 75 1.34 5.73 9.02
C ASP A 75 1.35 7.10 9.73
N SER A 76 2.28 7.99 9.37
CA SER A 76 2.30 9.36 9.89
C SER A 76 1.11 10.19 9.42
N LEU A 77 0.68 10.05 8.17
CA LEU A 77 -0.50 10.74 7.64
C LEU A 77 -1.78 10.24 8.31
N ALA A 78 -1.89 8.93 8.56
CA ALA A 78 -3.04 8.36 9.28
C ALA A 78 -3.15 8.91 10.71
N LYS A 79 -2.03 9.04 11.42
CA LYS A 79 -1.99 9.68 12.75
C LYS A 79 -2.39 11.15 12.69
N LYS A 80 -1.89 11.90 11.71
CA LYS A 80 -2.27 13.31 11.50
C LYS A 80 -3.79 13.45 11.29
N ILE A 81 -4.40 12.57 10.50
CA ILE A 81 -5.85 12.58 10.27
C ILE A 81 -6.63 12.33 11.57
N GLU A 82 -6.17 11.39 12.39
CA GLU A 82 -6.81 11.04 13.67
C GLU A 82 -6.62 12.12 14.75
N GLU A 83 -5.36 12.51 14.99
CA GLU A 83 -4.97 13.34 16.14
C GLU A 83 -5.15 14.84 15.88
N ASP A 84 -4.79 15.32 14.68
CA ASP A 84 -4.80 16.75 14.37
C ASP A 84 -6.10 17.18 13.68
N LEU A 85 -6.65 16.32 12.82
CA LEU A 85 -7.83 16.64 11.99
C LEU A 85 -9.13 16.00 12.50
N GLY A 86 -9.05 15.14 13.54
CA GLY A 86 -10.19 14.58 14.25
C GLY A 86 -11.07 13.64 13.42
N ASN A 87 -10.55 13.03 12.35
CA ASN A 87 -11.32 12.12 11.49
C ASN A 87 -10.89 10.66 11.69
N GLU A 88 -11.40 10.04 12.77
CA GLU A 88 -11.07 8.66 13.15
C GLU A 88 -11.44 7.62 12.08
N GLU A 89 -12.56 7.82 11.39
CA GLU A 89 -13.05 6.91 10.36
C GLU A 89 -12.09 6.82 9.17
N LEU A 90 -11.69 7.98 8.64
CA LEU A 90 -10.77 8.05 7.52
C LEU A 90 -9.36 7.55 7.91
N ALA A 91 -8.91 7.85 9.13
CA ALA A 91 -7.67 7.30 9.67
C ALA A 91 -7.72 5.77 9.75
N SER A 92 -8.86 5.19 10.16
CA SER A 92 -9.09 3.75 10.21
C SER A 92 -9.02 3.10 8.82
N LEU A 93 -9.62 3.73 7.80
CA LEU A 93 -9.52 3.26 6.41
C LEU A 93 -8.07 3.21 5.92
N ILE A 94 -7.28 4.25 6.21
CA ILE A 94 -5.87 4.29 5.81
C ILE A 94 -5.03 3.25 6.57
N LYS A 95 -5.31 3.03 7.87
CA LYS A 95 -4.66 1.96 8.67
C LYS A 95 -5.02 0.57 8.13
N LYS A 96 -6.27 0.37 7.69
CA LYS A 96 -6.70 -0.88 7.03
C LYS A 96 -5.97 -1.09 5.71
N LEU A 97 -5.87 -0.05 4.87
CA LEU A 97 -5.06 -0.08 3.64
C LEU A 97 -3.60 -0.47 3.94
N GLN A 98 -2.98 0.11 4.98
CA GLN A 98 -1.61 -0.27 5.39
C GLN A 98 -1.50 -1.73 5.81
N THR A 99 -2.48 -2.25 6.53
CA THR A 99 -2.47 -3.64 6.97
C THR A 99 -2.53 -4.59 5.77
N LEU A 100 -3.48 -4.37 4.86
CA LEU A 100 -3.64 -5.17 3.64
C LEU A 100 -2.38 -5.10 2.75
N GLU A 101 -1.77 -3.93 2.60
CA GLU A 101 -0.55 -3.77 1.82
C GLU A 101 0.65 -4.50 2.43
N ARG A 102 0.76 -4.52 3.77
CA ARG A 102 1.80 -5.31 4.45
C ARG A 102 1.57 -6.82 4.27
N GLU A 103 0.33 -7.26 4.30
CA GLU A 103 -0.04 -8.67 4.07
C GLU A 103 0.20 -9.10 2.62
N LYS A 104 -0.11 -8.22 1.66
CA LYS A 104 0.20 -8.44 0.24
C LYS A 104 1.69 -8.62 0.03
N LEU A 105 2.54 -7.74 0.58
CA LEU A 105 3.99 -7.87 0.45
C LEU A 105 4.51 -9.20 1.01
N LYS A 106 4.05 -9.58 2.21
CA LYS A 106 4.41 -10.88 2.82
C LYS A 106 3.99 -12.05 1.95
N SER A 107 2.77 -11.99 1.41
CA SER A 107 2.22 -13.03 0.53
C SER A 107 2.99 -13.13 -0.79
N THR A 108 3.36 -11.99 -1.39
CA THR A 108 4.22 -11.93 -2.59
C THR A 108 5.57 -12.58 -2.35
N VAL A 109 6.24 -12.30 -1.23
CA VAL A 109 7.52 -12.94 -0.89
C VAL A 109 7.35 -14.45 -0.71
N ALA A 110 6.31 -14.88 0.00
CA ALA A 110 6.02 -16.30 0.18
C ALA A 110 5.73 -17.02 -1.15
N PHE A 111 4.96 -16.38 -2.04
CA PHE A 111 4.72 -16.85 -3.41
C PHE A 111 6.03 -17.02 -4.17
N GLN A 112 6.90 -16.00 -4.18
CA GLN A 112 8.18 -16.04 -4.89
C GLN A 112 9.09 -17.16 -4.36
N MET A 113 9.18 -17.35 -3.04
CA MET A 113 9.98 -18.43 -2.45
C MET A 113 9.45 -19.81 -2.86
N LYS A 114 8.14 -20.04 -2.79
CA LYS A 114 7.50 -21.30 -3.17
C LYS A 114 7.63 -21.57 -4.66
N SER A 115 7.40 -20.55 -5.49
CA SER A 115 7.54 -20.61 -6.94
C SER A 115 8.96 -20.99 -7.34
N TYR A 116 9.97 -20.42 -6.70
CA TYR A 116 11.37 -20.78 -6.95
C TYR A 116 11.65 -22.26 -6.59
N GLU A 117 11.16 -22.74 -5.44
CA GLU A 117 11.34 -24.13 -5.02
C GLU A 117 10.65 -25.11 -5.99
N THR A 118 9.46 -24.79 -6.50
CA THR A 118 8.79 -25.60 -7.53
C THR A 118 9.58 -25.64 -8.84
N LEU A 119 10.17 -24.52 -9.27
CA LEU A 119 10.88 -24.42 -10.55
C LEU A 119 12.29 -25.02 -10.54
N PHE A 120 13.00 -24.88 -9.42
CA PHE A 120 14.44 -25.19 -9.35
C PHE A 120 14.82 -26.10 -8.17
N GLY A 121 13.90 -26.33 -7.24
CA GLY A 121 14.12 -27.15 -6.05
C GLY A 121 13.74 -28.62 -6.26
N GLN A 122 13.49 -29.32 -5.15
CA GLN A 122 13.15 -30.75 -5.17
C GLN A 122 11.70 -31.03 -4.77
N LYS A 123 10.98 -30.02 -4.29
CA LYS A 123 9.59 -30.15 -3.84
C LYS A 123 8.64 -29.61 -4.89
N ASP A 124 7.60 -30.38 -5.20
CA ASP A 124 6.45 -29.86 -5.91
C ASP A 124 5.56 -29.11 -4.91
N LEU A 125 5.55 -27.78 -5.02
CA LEU A 125 4.70 -26.89 -4.23
C LEU A 125 3.64 -26.21 -5.11
N SER A 126 3.26 -26.81 -6.24
CA SER A 126 2.35 -26.18 -7.21
C SER A 126 1.01 -25.73 -6.59
N ASP A 127 0.37 -26.58 -5.79
CA ASP A 127 -0.86 -26.22 -5.06
C ASP A 127 -0.65 -25.05 -4.09
N ASP A 128 0.50 -25.01 -3.42
CA ASP A 128 0.83 -23.94 -2.46
C ASP A 128 1.17 -22.61 -3.16
N VAL A 129 1.68 -22.68 -4.40
CA VAL A 129 1.92 -21.53 -5.27
C VAL A 129 0.59 -20.97 -5.77
N GLU A 130 -0.33 -21.83 -6.20
CA GLU A 130 -1.67 -21.43 -6.65
C GLU A 130 -2.46 -20.75 -5.52
N LYS A 131 -2.51 -21.36 -4.33
CA LYS A 131 -3.13 -20.74 -3.14
C LYS A 131 -2.49 -19.40 -2.76
N ALA A 132 -1.17 -19.29 -2.86
CA ALA A 132 -0.48 -18.03 -2.55
C ALA A 132 -0.84 -16.94 -3.57
N LYS A 133 -1.01 -17.31 -4.84
CA LYS A 133 -1.47 -16.40 -5.89
C LYS A 133 -2.92 -15.95 -5.67
N GLU A 134 -3.83 -16.88 -5.42
CA GLU A 134 -5.24 -16.56 -5.10
C GLU A 134 -5.33 -15.61 -3.91
N ASN A 135 -4.53 -15.83 -2.86
CA ASN A 135 -4.49 -14.93 -1.72
C ASN A 135 -4.01 -13.51 -2.08
N ILE A 136 -3.02 -13.39 -2.97
CA ILE A 136 -2.55 -12.08 -3.47
C ILE A 136 -3.65 -11.40 -4.28
N ASP A 137 -4.36 -12.14 -5.14
CA ASP A 137 -5.45 -11.60 -5.96
C ASP A 137 -6.59 -11.07 -5.07
N ASN A 138 -7.00 -11.83 -4.04
CA ASN A 138 -8.00 -11.38 -3.06
C ASN A 138 -7.54 -10.11 -2.31
N LEU A 139 -6.28 -10.06 -1.87
CA LEU A 139 -5.73 -8.88 -1.21
C LEU A 139 -5.72 -7.65 -2.14
N ILE A 140 -5.46 -7.85 -3.44
CA ILE A 140 -5.53 -6.76 -4.43
C ILE A 140 -6.95 -6.24 -4.56
N GLU A 141 -7.96 -7.12 -4.61
CA GLU A 141 -9.37 -6.74 -4.64
C GLU A 141 -9.75 -5.92 -3.40
N GLU A 142 -9.43 -6.41 -2.20
CA GLU A 142 -9.71 -5.68 -0.95
C GLU A 142 -8.98 -4.32 -0.89
N ILE A 143 -7.73 -4.25 -1.35
CA ILE A 143 -6.98 -2.98 -1.44
C ILE A 143 -7.68 -2.01 -2.40
N ASN A 144 -8.18 -2.50 -3.54
CA ASN A 144 -8.86 -1.65 -4.51
C ASN A 144 -10.18 -1.11 -3.95
N GLU A 145 -10.94 -1.92 -3.22
CA GLU A 145 -12.16 -1.49 -2.53
C GLU A 145 -11.86 -0.35 -1.55
N ILE A 146 -10.85 -0.49 -0.70
CA ILE A 146 -10.46 0.57 0.24
C ILE A 146 -9.99 1.84 -0.48
N ASN A 147 -9.27 1.71 -1.60
CA ASN A 147 -8.87 2.88 -2.38
C ASN A 147 -10.07 3.63 -3.01
N VAL A 148 -11.12 2.90 -3.39
CA VAL A 148 -12.38 3.49 -3.86
C VAL A 148 -13.11 4.20 -2.72
N GLU A 149 -13.16 3.58 -1.54
CA GLU A 149 -13.75 4.17 -0.33
C GLU A 149 -13.06 5.48 0.05
N ILE A 150 -11.72 5.47 0.18
CA ILE A 150 -10.92 6.67 0.44
C ILE A 150 -11.16 7.76 -0.63
N SER A 151 -11.28 7.38 -1.90
CA SER A 151 -11.56 8.34 -2.97
C SER A 151 -12.97 8.93 -2.90
N SER A 152 -13.93 8.17 -2.38
CA SER A 152 -15.30 8.62 -2.16
C SER A 152 -15.37 9.60 -1.00
N GLU A 153 -14.68 9.31 0.11
CA GLU A 153 -14.52 10.24 1.24
C GLU A 153 -13.87 11.55 0.80
N MET A 154 -12.80 11.47 0.00
CA MET A 154 -12.14 12.66 -0.55
C MET A 154 -13.08 13.50 -1.43
N ALA A 155 -13.94 12.85 -2.21
CA ALA A 155 -14.91 13.54 -3.06
C ALA A 155 -16.02 14.21 -2.25
N ALA A 156 -16.46 13.58 -1.16
CA ALA A 156 -17.46 14.15 -0.25
C ALA A 156 -16.97 15.44 0.42
N LEU A 157 -15.67 15.54 0.72
CA LEU A 157 -15.06 16.76 1.28
C LEU A 157 -15.00 17.95 0.30
N LEU A 158 -15.27 17.73 -1.00
CA LEU A 158 -15.25 18.76 -2.04
C LEU A 158 -16.64 19.32 -2.37
N LEU A 159 -17.71 18.78 -1.77
CA LEU A 159 -19.11 19.15 -1.99
C LEU A 159 -19.61 20.12 -0.91
#